data_AF-D4KVS5-F1
#
_entry.id   AF-D4KVS5-F1
#
_cell.length_a   1.000
_cell.length_b   1.000
_cell.length_c   1.000
_cell.angle_alpha   90.00
_cell.angle_beta   90.00
_cell.angle_gamma   90.00
#
_symmetry.space_group_name_H-M   'P 1'
#
loop_
_entity.id
_entity.type
_entity.pdbx_description
1 polymer ?
#
loop_
_entity_poly.entity_id
_entity_poly.type
_entity_poly.pdbx_seq_one_letter_code
_entity_poly.pdbx_strand_id
1 'polypeptide(L)'
;MFADMDDDYMKERAADVKDISERVIRILSRKEETVHADDEEKYIIAADDLAPSETIQLERERVLAFVTRQGSTNSHTAILARTMNIPALVSAAIPKGVNGKYAIIDGFKGIFDP
;
A
#
# COMPACT_ATOMS: atom_id res chain seq x y z
N MET A 1 -15.35 14.68 -9.86
CA MET A 1 -16.12 14.27 -11.07
C MET A 1 -16.47 12.79 -11.04
N PHE A 2 -15.51 11.84 -11.04
CA PHE A 2 -15.84 10.39 -10.93
C PHE A 2 -16.14 9.94 -9.49
N ALA A 3 -15.44 10.49 -8.49
CA ALA A 3 -15.66 10.17 -7.07
C ALA A 3 -17.01 10.69 -6.52
N ASP A 4 -17.65 11.64 -7.21
CA ASP A 4 -18.91 12.27 -6.80
C ASP A 4 -20.14 11.61 -7.46
N MET A 5 -19.95 10.52 -8.22
CA MET A 5 -21.03 9.78 -8.86
C MET A 5 -21.59 8.72 -7.90
N ASP A 6 -22.90 8.51 -7.91
CA ASP A 6 -23.57 7.54 -7.00
C ASP A 6 -23.24 6.07 -7.29
N ASP A 7 -22.63 5.78 -8.44
CA ASP A 7 -22.25 4.42 -8.84
C ASP A 7 -20.91 4.00 -8.22
N ASP A 8 -20.95 3.02 -7.34
CA ASP A 8 -19.76 2.49 -6.64
C ASP A 8 -18.69 1.95 -7.61
N TYR A 9 -19.08 1.45 -8.79
CA TYR A 9 -18.12 1.03 -9.82
C TYR A 9 -17.36 2.23 -10.43
N MET A 10 -18.03 3.37 -10.59
CA MET A 10 -17.40 4.59 -11.08
C MET A 10 -16.52 5.26 -10.02
N LYS A 11 -16.86 5.11 -8.74
CA LYS A 11 -16.00 5.54 -7.62
C LYS A 11 -14.71 4.72 -7.57
N GLU A 12 -14.78 3.40 -7.75
CA GLU A 12 -13.58 2.56 -7.82
C GLU A 12 -12.68 2.95 -9.01
N ARG A 13 -13.26 3.17 -10.20
CA ARG A 13 -12.50 3.65 -11.37
C ARG A 13 -11.86 5.03 -11.18
N ALA A 14 -12.42 5.88 -10.32
CA ALA A 14 -11.83 7.17 -10.02
C ALA A 14 -10.42 7.03 -9.43
N ALA A 15 -10.22 6.02 -8.57
CA ALA A 15 -8.93 5.71 -7.97
C ALA A 15 -7.92 5.25 -9.03
N ASP A 16 -8.35 4.38 -9.96
CA ASP A 16 -7.48 3.89 -11.05
C ASP A 16 -7.02 5.01 -11.98
N VAL A 17 -7.94 5.90 -12.39
CA VAL A 17 -7.61 7.05 -13.25
C VAL A 17 -6.65 8.00 -12.54
N LYS A 18 -6.85 8.21 -11.24
CA LYS A 18 -5.97 9.03 -10.42
C LYS A 18 -4.57 8.41 -10.35
N ASP A 19 -4.45 7.11 -10.07
CA ASP A 19 -3.17 6.38 -10.02
C ASP A 19 -2.39 6.52 -11.33
N ILE A 20 -3.04 6.27 -12.47
CA ILE A 20 -2.41 6.41 -13.79
C ILE A 20 -1.90 7.84 -14.01
N SER A 21 -2.71 8.85 -13.68
CA SER A 21 -2.33 10.25 -13.86
C SER A 21 -1.13 10.65 -12.99
N GLU A 22 -1.11 10.23 -11.73
CA GLU A 22 0.00 10.49 -10.80
C GLU A 22 1.27 9.78 -11.24
N ARG A 23 1.16 8.55 -11.77
CA ARG A 23 2.29 7.81 -12.33
C ARG A 23 2.90 8.50 -13.54
N VAL A 24 2.08 8.98 -14.48
CA VAL A 24 2.58 9.73 -15.66
C VAL A 24 3.31 10.99 -15.21
N ILE A 25 2.74 11.74 -14.26
CA ILE A 25 3.39 12.94 -13.70
C ILE A 25 4.72 12.59 -13.04
N ARG A 26 4.79 11.50 -12.27
CA ARG A 26 6.02 11.05 -11.60
C ARG A 26 7.14 10.74 -12.59
N ILE A 27 6.83 9.97 -13.64
CA ILE A 27 7.77 9.63 -14.73
C ILE A 27 8.27 10.89 -15.43
N LEU A 28 7.37 11.79 -15.82
CA LEU A 28 7.73 13.04 -16.50
C LEU A 28 8.52 14.00 -15.60
N SER A 29 8.29 13.97 -14.29
CA SER A 29 8.98 14.81 -13.32
C SER A 29 10.37 14.29 -12.94
N ARG A 30 10.78 13.10 -13.41
CA ARG A 30 12.03 12.41 -12.99
C ARG A 30 12.18 12.29 -11.47
N LYS A 31 11.06 12.32 -10.74
CA LYS A 31 11.01 12.04 -9.30
C LYS A 31 10.75 10.54 -9.12
N GLU A 32 11.69 9.72 -9.56
CA GLU A 32 11.72 8.33 -9.10
C GLU A 32 12.20 8.37 -7.65
N GLU A 33 11.25 8.45 -6.72
CA GLU A 33 11.47 7.92 -5.38
C GLU A 33 11.50 6.41 -5.53
N THR A 34 12.66 5.88 -5.91
CA THR A 34 12.97 4.48 -5.72
C THR A 34 12.83 4.22 -4.22
N VAL A 35 11.82 3.43 -3.85
CA VAL A 35 11.80 2.78 -2.54
C VAL A 35 13.01 1.84 -2.56
N HIS A 36 14.17 2.36 -2.16
CA HIS A 36 15.35 1.55 -1.90
C HIS A 36 15.06 0.74 -0.65
N ALA A 37 14.34 -0.37 -0.83
CA ALA A 37 14.53 -1.51 0.06
C ALA A 37 15.95 -2.01 -0.24
N ASP A 38 16.81 -2.02 0.76
CA ASP A 38 18.12 -2.63 0.63
C ASP A 38 17.92 -4.08 0.14
N ASP A 39 18.63 -4.44 -0.92
CA ASP A 39 18.19 -5.46 -1.90
C ASP A 39 18.31 -6.92 -1.38
N GLU A 40 18.48 -7.10 -0.07
CA GLU A 40 18.60 -8.41 0.58
C GLU A 40 17.69 -8.60 1.79
N GLU A 41 17.13 -7.53 2.39
CA GLU A 41 16.36 -7.67 3.63
C GLU A 41 14.85 -7.79 3.42
N LYS A 42 14.21 -8.57 4.29
CA LYS A 42 12.74 -8.65 4.34
C LYS A 42 12.19 -7.41 5.02
N TYR A 43 11.09 -6.85 4.50
CA TYR A 43 10.57 -5.56 4.93
C TYR A 43 9.06 -5.55 5.14
N ILE A 44 8.61 -4.54 5.90
CA ILE A 44 7.20 -4.22 6.13
C ILE A 44 6.88 -2.99 5.29
N ILE A 45 5.77 -3.04 4.55
CA ILE A 45 5.32 -1.89 3.75
C ILE A 45 4.34 -1.07 4.57
N ALA A 46 4.68 0.21 4.78
CA ALA A 46 3.84 1.19 5.43
C ALA A 46 3.50 2.32 4.43
N ALA A 47 2.23 2.44 4.05
CA ALA A 47 1.79 3.38 3.02
C ALA A 47 0.48 4.09 3.41
N ASP A 48 0.15 5.20 2.74
CA ASP A 48 -1.15 5.82 2.90
C ASP A 48 -2.26 4.99 2.23
N ASP A 49 -2.02 4.60 1.00
CA ASP A 49 -2.79 3.62 0.23
C ASP A 49 -1.80 2.89 -0.70
N LEU A 50 -2.17 1.72 -1.22
CA LEU A 50 -1.37 1.01 -2.22
C LEU A 50 -2.20 0.79 -3.48
N ALA A 51 -1.72 1.33 -4.60
CA ALA A 51 -2.38 1.07 -5.87
C ALA A 51 -2.08 -0.35 -6.38
N PRO A 52 -2.97 -0.96 -7.18
CA PRO A 52 -2.71 -2.25 -7.83
C PRO A 52 -1.40 -2.24 -8.63
N SER A 53 -1.09 -1.11 -9.28
CA SER A 53 0.12 -0.97 -10.10
C SER A 53 1.40 -1.04 -9.26
N GLU A 54 1.39 -0.50 -8.04
CA GLU A 54 2.50 -0.53 -7.09
C GLU A 54 2.68 -1.93 -6.50
N THR A 55 1.58 -2.64 -6.21
CA THR A 55 1.67 -4.01 -5.68
C THR A 55 2.36 -5.01 -6.61
N ILE A 56 2.25 -4.81 -7.93
CA ILE A 56 2.83 -5.71 -8.94
C ILE A 56 4.35 -5.60 -8.98
N GLN A 57 4.90 -4.43 -8.62
CA GLN A 57 6.34 -4.18 -8.64
C GLN A 57 7.04 -4.74 -7.40
N LEU A 58 6.30 -5.22 -6.40
CA LEU A 58 6.85 -5.74 -5.16
C LEU A 58 7.39 -7.16 -5.31
N GLU A 59 8.55 -7.38 -4.71
CA GLU A 59 9.08 -8.73 -4.50
C GLU A 59 8.33 -9.43 -3.37
N ARG A 60 7.34 -10.24 -3.76
CA ARG A 60 6.39 -10.90 -2.84
C ARG A 60 7.07 -11.71 -1.72
N GLU A 61 8.24 -12.29 -1.99
CA GLU A 61 8.97 -13.12 -1.02
C GLU A 61 9.63 -12.31 0.10
N ARG A 62 9.81 -11.01 -0.12
CA ARG A 62 10.46 -10.09 0.83
C ARG A 62 9.48 -9.33 1.71
N VAL A 63 8.23 -9.18 1.27
CA VAL A 63 7.21 -8.48 2.04
C VAL A 63 6.73 -9.35 3.19
N LEU A 64 6.98 -8.90 4.42
CA LEU A 64 6.52 -9.58 5.65
C LEU A 64 5.08 -9.23 6.00
N ALA A 65 4.65 -8.00 5.68
CA ALA A 65 3.35 -7.48 6.03
C ALA A 65 3.03 -6.16 5.31
N PHE A 66 1.75 -5.81 5.29
CA PHE A 66 1.25 -4.52 4.80
C PHE A 66 0.58 -3.73 5.92
N VAL A 67 0.82 -2.42 5.96
CA VAL A 67 0.14 -1.45 6.83
C VAL A 67 -0.28 -0.26 5.99
N THR A 68 -1.57 0.04 5.93
CA THR A 68 -2.10 1.18 5.19
C THR A 68 -2.93 2.11 6.06
N ARG A 69 -2.77 3.44 5.88
CA ARG A 69 -3.61 4.44 6.57
C ARG A 69 -5.04 4.48 6.04
N GLN A 70 -5.22 4.16 4.76
CA GLN A 70 -6.49 4.13 4.06
C GLN A 70 -6.74 2.75 3.46
N GLY A 71 -7.97 2.50 3.02
CA GLY A 71 -8.39 1.22 2.44
C GLY A 71 -9.32 0.42 3.35
N SER A 72 -9.91 -0.63 2.77
CA SER A 72 -10.89 -1.49 3.40
C SER A 72 -10.41 -2.95 3.44
N THR A 73 -11.13 -3.81 4.15
CA THR A 73 -10.82 -5.26 4.21
C THR A 73 -10.96 -5.98 2.87
N ASN A 74 -11.61 -5.34 1.89
CA ASN A 74 -11.79 -5.84 0.53
C ASN A 74 -10.94 -5.07 -0.49
N SER A 75 -10.02 -4.22 -0.04
CA SER A 75 -9.11 -3.51 -0.94
C SER A 75 -8.16 -4.46 -1.65
N HIS A 76 -7.58 -3.98 -2.75
CA HIS A 76 -6.54 -4.69 -3.50
C HIS A 76 -5.39 -5.15 -2.60
N THR A 77 -4.91 -4.28 -1.70
CA THR A 77 -3.86 -4.59 -0.72
C THR A 77 -4.28 -5.70 0.24
N ALA A 78 -5.50 -5.64 0.77
CA ALA A 78 -6.00 -6.66 1.70
C ALA A 78 -6.19 -8.02 1.01
N ILE A 79 -6.67 -8.03 -0.24
CA ILE A 79 -6.80 -9.25 -1.04
C ILE A 79 -5.42 -9.85 -1.33
N LEU A 80 -4.47 -9.02 -1.77
CA LEU A 80 -3.12 -9.46 -2.08
C LEU A 80 -2.40 -10.07 -0.87
N ALA A 81 -2.48 -9.43 0.29
CA ALA A 81 -1.88 -9.93 1.53
C ALA A 81 -2.42 -11.32 1.90
N ARG A 82 -3.72 -11.55 1.73
CA ARG A 82 -4.35 -12.86 1.94
C ARG A 82 -3.81 -13.91 0.97
N THR A 83 -3.68 -13.56 -0.32
CA THR A 83 -3.09 -14.46 -1.33
C THR A 83 -1.62 -14.78 -1.03
N MET A 84 -0.89 -13.82 -0.45
CA MET A 84 0.50 -13.99 -0.02
C MET A 84 0.64 -14.66 1.36
N ASN A 85 -0.48 -14.92 2.05
CA ASN A 85 -0.52 -15.49 3.40
C ASN A 85 0.31 -14.70 4.43
N ILE A 86 0.25 -13.37 4.33
CA ILE A 86 0.93 -12.45 5.25
C ILE A 86 -0.09 -11.53 5.95
N PRO A 87 0.23 -11.04 7.15
CA PRO A 87 -0.65 -10.11 7.86
C PRO A 87 -0.78 -8.78 7.11
N ALA A 88 -1.99 -8.22 7.13
CA ALA A 88 -2.27 -6.89 6.64
C ALA A 88 -3.15 -6.11 7.61
N LEU A 89 -2.74 -4.87 7.87
CA LEU A 89 -3.44 -3.90 8.69
C LEU A 89 -3.92 -2.76 7.79
N VAL A 90 -5.24 -2.61 7.67
CA VAL A 90 -5.87 -1.53 6.91
C VAL A 90 -6.48 -0.52 7.87
N SER A 91 -6.55 0.75 7.46
CA SER A 91 -7.03 1.85 8.30
C SER A 91 -6.22 2.00 9.61
N ALA A 92 -4.92 1.72 9.57
CA ALA A 92 -4.04 1.78 10.73
C ALA A 92 -3.37 3.16 10.87
N ALA A 93 -3.17 3.61 12.11
CA ALA A 93 -2.43 4.83 12.38
C ALA A 93 -0.92 4.56 12.23
N ILE A 94 -0.33 5.01 11.13
CA ILE A 94 1.11 4.93 10.90
C ILE A 94 1.76 6.22 11.46
N PRO A 95 2.71 6.16 12.42
CA PRO A 95 3.48 7.32 12.86
C PRO A 95 4.45 7.79 11.78
N LYS A 96 4.90 9.05 11.86
CA LYS A 96 5.95 9.57 10.97
C LYS A 96 7.33 9.05 11.40
N GLY A 97 8.22 8.85 10.43
CA GLY A 97 9.61 8.45 10.71
C GLY A 97 9.78 7.00 11.17
N VAL A 98 8.90 6.11 10.70
CA VAL A 98 9.02 4.64 10.89
C VAL A 98 9.89 3.98 9.83
N ASN A 99 10.24 4.70 8.76
CA ASN A 99 11.08 4.15 7.69
C ASN A 99 12.46 3.77 8.22
N GLY A 100 12.93 2.57 7.88
CA GLY A 100 14.21 2.02 8.34
C GLY A 100 14.23 1.59 9.81
N LYS A 101 13.08 1.46 10.47
CA LYS A 101 12.97 0.93 11.83
C LYS A 101 12.33 -0.45 11.85
N TYR A 102 12.65 -1.22 12.88
CA TYR A 102 11.95 -2.46 13.16
C TYR A 102 10.54 -2.17 13.67
N ALA A 103 9.58 -2.96 13.23
CA ALA A 103 8.20 -2.88 13.69
C ALA A 103 7.61 -4.29 13.85
N ILE A 104 6.64 -4.42 14.77
CA ILE A 104 5.86 -5.63 14.98
C ILE A 104 4.43 -5.38 14.52
N ILE A 105 3.88 -6.38 13.83
CA ILE A 105 2.52 -6.37 13.31
C ILE A 105 1.78 -7.57 13.88
N ASP A 106 0.79 -7.29 14.73
CA ASP A 106 -0.15 -8.29 15.23
C ASP A 106 -1.44 -8.21 14.41
N GLY A 107 -1.56 -9.09 13.42
CA GLY A 107 -2.74 -9.18 12.56
C GLY A 107 -4.01 -9.71 13.26
N PHE A 108 -3.88 -10.35 14.44
CA PHE A 108 -5.04 -10.85 15.18
C PHE A 108 -5.65 -9.77 16.06
N LYS A 109 -4.81 -8.97 16.72
CA LYS A 109 -5.24 -7.86 17.58
C LYS A 109 -5.39 -6.54 16.83
N GLY A 110 -4.87 -6.47 15.61
CA GLY A 110 -4.86 -5.25 14.81
C GLY A 110 -3.91 -4.18 15.36
N ILE A 111 -2.74 -4.59 15.87
CA ILE A 111 -1.77 -3.69 16.52
C ILE A 111 -0.54 -3.52 15.62
N PHE A 112 -0.09 -2.28 15.48
CA PHE A 112 1.18 -1.89 14.87
C PHE A 112 2.08 -1.27 15.94
N ASP A 113 3.24 -1.89 16.19
CA ASP A 113 4.23 -1.47 17.20
C ASP A 113 5.56 -1.08 16.51
N PRO A 114 5.83 0.22 16.30
CA PRO A 114 6.94 0.76 15.48
C PRO A 114 8.27 1.05 16.19
#